data_AF-A0A7M6DP62-F1
#
_entry.id   AF-A0A7M6DP62-F1
#
_cell.length_a   1.000
_cell.length_b   1.000
_cell.length_c   1.000
_cell.angle_alpha   90.00
_cell.angle_beta   90.00
_cell.angle_gamma   90.00
#
_symmetry.space_group_name_H-M   'P 1'
#
loop_
_entity.id
_entity.type
_entity.pdbx_description
1 polymer ?
#
loop_
_entity_poly.entity_id
_entity_poly.type
_entity_poly.pdbx_seq_one_letter_code
_entity_poly.pdbx_strand_id
1 'polypeptide(L)'
;MLHLIFLLVLTAVKGQQWPEDSSARCTHTSKQTAMYGRFAFQPPLSIKPMTSFEVDIKWDELKFNPISNPHKRGGVYISYTTQVTGGPPGYFGIQIVNNGGNFIFSFWDGDRFTGKGHDKEPKKSSKLVWPINMKNCQRNCQDCGLPQLRELAKKGFTTGTKCFVKYPNMRVGDRYKIGFRRKSKEFTINTADYGGMPKSHSIVDEYDREVTGGLWEMYVEDVDRESRHLVGQMLMEGDGNGMKYIRTFDEMLGCVKCNAIQHKDTRYGPYIGGDGIPVRKPLKMEGLTITGHTTCKKSFISGEKDDMSISFEAGPFTTKTFPQDGKKYQKVW
;
A
#
# COMPACT_ATOMS: atom_id res chain seq x y z
N MET A 1 -48.98 39.41 -23.58
CA MET A 1 -48.78 38.08 -22.97
C MET A 1 -48.18 37.16 -24.04
N LEU A 2 -46.85 37.05 -24.10
CA LEU A 2 -46.14 36.12 -24.98
C LEU A 2 -45.43 35.10 -24.07
N HIS A 3 -45.85 33.83 -24.13
CA HIS A 3 -45.17 32.74 -23.42
C HIS A 3 -43.96 32.30 -24.25
N LEU A 4 -42.76 32.61 -23.76
CA LEU A 4 -41.51 32.08 -24.31
C LEU A 4 -41.24 30.73 -23.62
N ILE A 5 -41.45 29.63 -24.34
CA ILE A 5 -41.09 28.29 -23.90
C ILE A 5 -39.59 28.10 -24.16
N PHE A 6 -38.78 28.10 -23.10
CA PHE A 6 -37.39 27.64 -23.14
C PHE A 6 -37.37 26.12 -23.27
N LEU A 7 -37.13 25.60 -24.48
CA LEU A 7 -36.72 24.21 -24.66
C LEU A 7 -35.26 24.06 -24.21
N LEU A 8 -35.06 23.52 -23.01
CA LEU A 8 -33.77 22.97 -22.60
C LEU A 8 -33.49 21.72 -23.45
N VAL A 9 -32.54 21.83 -24.38
CA VAL A 9 -31.94 20.67 -25.04
C VAL A 9 -31.04 19.98 -24.03
N LEU A 10 -31.59 18.99 -23.32
CA LEU A 10 -30.81 17.99 -22.59
C LEU A 10 -30.09 17.12 -23.62
N THR A 11 -28.86 17.49 -24.00
CA THR A 11 -27.94 16.54 -24.63
C THR A 11 -27.64 15.45 -23.60
N ALA A 12 -28.32 14.31 -23.74
CA ALA A 12 -27.97 13.09 -23.01
C ALA A 12 -26.53 12.72 -23.39
N VAL A 13 -25.60 12.96 -22.47
CA VAL A 13 -24.26 12.36 -22.53
C VAL A 13 -24.48 10.86 -22.56
N LYS A 14 -24.21 10.21 -23.70
CA LYS A 14 -24.21 8.74 -23.79
C LYS A 14 -23.26 8.24 -22.69
N GLY A 15 -23.84 7.63 -21.66
CA GLY A 15 -23.06 7.02 -20.58
C GLY A 15 -22.06 6.02 -21.16
N GLN A 16 -20.83 6.05 -20.68
CA GLN A 16 -19.78 5.13 -21.11
C GLN A 16 -20.22 3.70 -20.77
N GLN A 17 -20.49 2.88 -21.79
CA GLN A 17 -20.98 1.52 -21.62
C GLN A 17 -19.83 0.61 -21.17
N TRP A 18 -20.02 -0.12 -20.07
CA TRP A 18 -19.07 -1.13 -19.63
C TRP A 18 -18.99 -2.26 -20.66
N PRO A 19 -17.79 -2.76 -20.99
CA PRO A 19 -17.66 -3.95 -21.81
C PRO A 19 -18.22 -5.16 -21.05
N GLU A 20 -18.69 -6.14 -21.81
CA GLU A 20 -19.12 -7.42 -21.24
C GLU A 20 -17.97 -8.04 -20.44
N ASP A 21 -18.32 -8.62 -19.29
CA ASP A 21 -17.35 -9.31 -18.47
C ASP A 21 -17.27 -10.78 -18.87
N SER A 22 -16.10 -11.38 -18.70
CA SER A 22 -15.97 -12.81 -18.88
C SER A 22 -16.75 -13.54 -17.77
N SER A 23 -17.61 -14.49 -18.16
CA SER A 23 -18.29 -15.40 -17.23
C SER A 23 -17.31 -16.26 -16.42
N ALA A 24 -16.04 -16.34 -16.83
CA ALA A 24 -14.99 -17.08 -16.17
C ALA A 24 -14.79 -16.65 -14.71
N ARG A 25 -14.39 -17.62 -13.86
CA ARG A 25 -13.95 -17.34 -12.49
C ARG A 25 -12.75 -16.39 -12.51
N CYS A 26 -12.64 -15.54 -11.49
CA CYS A 26 -11.45 -14.71 -11.32
C CYS A 26 -10.25 -15.58 -10.93
N THR A 27 -9.18 -15.51 -11.72
CA THR A 27 -7.93 -16.26 -11.57
C THR A 27 -6.74 -15.32 -11.80
N HIS A 28 -5.50 -15.81 -11.66
CA HIS A 28 -4.32 -15.03 -12.04
C HIS A 28 -4.31 -14.59 -13.51
N THR A 29 -5.00 -15.32 -14.39
CA THR A 29 -5.06 -14.99 -15.83
C THR A 29 -6.20 -14.05 -16.19
N SER A 30 -7.22 -13.92 -15.33
CA SER A 30 -8.42 -13.09 -15.58
C SER A 30 -8.59 -11.94 -14.59
N LYS A 31 -7.59 -11.71 -13.72
CA LYS A 31 -7.59 -10.60 -12.75
C LYS A 31 -6.82 -9.39 -13.26
N GLN A 32 -7.29 -8.20 -12.86
CA GLN A 32 -6.51 -6.98 -12.95
C GLN A 32 -5.23 -7.12 -12.12
N THR A 33 -4.09 -6.96 -12.77
CA THR A 33 -2.78 -7.11 -12.15
C THR A 33 -2.33 -5.83 -11.48
N ALA A 34 -1.46 -5.97 -10.49
CA ALA A 34 -0.88 -4.82 -9.83
C ALA A 34 0.00 -4.00 -10.79
N MET A 35 0.03 -2.69 -10.56
CA MET A 35 0.95 -1.76 -11.19
C MET A 35 1.98 -1.31 -10.16
N TYR A 36 3.23 -1.15 -10.58
CA TYR A 36 4.33 -0.83 -9.68
C TYR A 36 5.03 0.45 -10.12
N GLY A 37 5.53 1.21 -9.16
CA GLY A 37 6.35 2.39 -9.37
C GLY A 37 7.60 2.37 -8.49
N ARG A 38 8.66 3.02 -8.95
CA ARG A 38 9.87 3.27 -8.14
C ARG A 38 10.40 4.67 -8.39
N PHE A 39 11.11 5.17 -7.38
CA PHE A 39 11.63 6.53 -7.33
C PHE A 39 13.16 6.49 -7.25
N ALA A 40 13.83 7.36 -7.99
CA ALA A 40 15.27 7.58 -7.85
C ALA A 40 15.52 8.92 -7.13
N PHE A 41 16.52 8.95 -6.24
CA PHE A 41 16.91 10.14 -5.48
C PHE A 41 18.41 10.35 -5.55
N GLN A 42 18.85 11.59 -5.31
CA GLN A 42 20.25 11.93 -5.14
C GLN A 42 20.50 12.53 -3.74
N PRO A 43 21.45 11.99 -2.97
CA PRO A 43 22.07 10.66 -3.15
C PRO A 43 21.03 9.53 -3.06
N PRO A 44 21.32 8.33 -3.60
CA PRO A 44 20.41 7.19 -3.54
C PRO A 44 20.15 6.74 -2.09
N LEU A 45 19.00 6.12 -1.85
CA LEU A 45 18.59 5.65 -0.52
C LEU A 45 19.50 4.57 0.08
N SER A 46 20.23 3.84 -0.76
CA SER A 46 21.27 2.89 -0.32
C SER A 46 22.48 3.57 0.32
N ILE A 47 22.76 4.82 -0.07
CA ILE A 47 23.88 5.63 0.49
C ILE A 47 23.37 6.50 1.62
N LYS A 48 22.21 7.15 1.43
CA LYS A 48 21.60 8.02 2.43
C LYS A 48 20.14 7.59 2.64
N PRO A 49 19.88 6.70 3.61
CA PRO A 49 18.53 6.26 3.95
C PRO A 49 17.61 7.43 4.27
N MET A 50 16.30 7.23 4.10
CA MET A 50 15.30 8.22 4.52
C MET A 50 14.88 7.96 5.97
N THR A 51 14.59 9.03 6.70
CA THR A 51 14.01 8.97 8.06
C THR A 51 12.69 9.72 8.16
N SER A 52 12.31 10.44 7.10
CA SER A 52 10.95 10.88 6.83
C SER A 52 10.57 10.66 5.36
N PHE A 53 9.27 10.49 5.14
CA PHE A 53 8.60 10.34 3.86
C PHE A 53 7.27 11.07 3.94
N GLU A 54 6.93 11.82 2.89
CA GLU A 54 5.65 12.49 2.72
C GLU A 54 5.18 12.37 1.27
N VAL A 55 3.89 12.15 1.07
CA VAL A 55 3.29 12.06 -0.26
C VAL A 55 1.83 12.50 -0.17
N ASP A 56 1.38 13.21 -1.20
CA ASP A 56 -0.03 13.55 -1.35
C ASP A 56 -0.67 12.61 -2.37
N ILE A 57 -1.82 12.05 -2.05
CA ILE A 57 -2.54 11.10 -2.89
C ILE A 57 -3.89 11.69 -3.17
N LYS A 58 -4.20 11.86 -4.45
CA LYS A 58 -5.54 12.21 -4.92
C LYS A 58 -6.20 10.97 -5.50
N TRP A 59 -7.39 10.67 -5.01
CA TRP A 59 -8.19 9.58 -5.55
C TRP A 59 -9.10 10.11 -6.66
N ASP A 60 -8.70 9.96 -7.92
CA ASP A 60 -9.42 10.57 -9.04
C ASP A 60 -10.65 9.77 -9.48
N GLU A 61 -10.61 8.44 -9.41
CA GLU A 61 -11.71 7.60 -9.89
C GLU A 61 -11.77 6.24 -9.18
N LEU A 62 -12.99 5.80 -8.84
CA LEU A 62 -13.31 4.39 -8.64
C LEU A 62 -14.75 4.14 -9.08
N LYS A 63 -14.91 3.27 -10.07
CA LYS A 63 -16.23 2.85 -10.54
C LYS A 63 -16.28 1.33 -10.55
N PHE A 64 -17.46 0.80 -10.26
CA PHE A 64 -17.73 -0.63 -10.24
C PHE A 64 -18.67 -0.97 -11.39
N ASN A 65 -18.41 -2.08 -12.08
CA ASN A 65 -19.27 -2.56 -13.16
C ASN A 65 -20.64 -2.95 -12.57
N PRO A 66 -21.74 -2.29 -12.98
CA PRO A 66 -23.05 -2.56 -12.40
C PRO A 66 -23.59 -3.95 -12.75
N ILE A 67 -23.11 -4.56 -13.83
CA ILE A 67 -23.57 -5.88 -14.30
C ILE A 67 -22.72 -6.98 -13.68
N SER A 68 -21.39 -6.89 -13.79
CA SER A 68 -20.50 -7.97 -13.35
C SER A 68 -20.02 -7.86 -11.90
N ASN A 69 -20.17 -6.68 -11.29
CA ASN A 69 -19.85 -6.42 -9.89
C ASN A 69 -20.96 -5.61 -9.19
N PRO A 70 -22.22 -6.09 -9.19
CA PRO A 70 -23.36 -5.35 -8.65
C PRO A 70 -23.24 -5.10 -7.14
N HIS A 71 -22.50 -5.96 -6.43
CA HIS A 71 -22.22 -5.82 -5.00
C HIS A 71 -20.99 -4.97 -4.68
N LYS A 72 -20.34 -4.39 -5.71
CA LYS A 72 -19.21 -3.47 -5.59
C LYS A 72 -18.09 -4.02 -4.70
N ARG A 73 -17.77 -5.30 -4.90
CA ARG A 73 -16.73 -6.02 -4.15
C ARG A 73 -15.35 -5.64 -4.68
N GLY A 74 -14.37 -5.67 -3.77
CA GLY A 74 -12.98 -5.31 -4.07
C GLY A 74 -12.70 -3.84 -3.80
N GLY A 75 -11.72 -3.30 -4.51
CA GLY A 75 -11.18 -1.97 -4.31
C GLY A 75 -9.70 -1.94 -4.72
N VAL A 76 -8.97 -0.91 -4.29
CA VAL A 76 -7.55 -0.73 -4.63
C VAL A 76 -6.75 -0.46 -3.38
N TYR A 77 -5.54 -1.03 -3.31
CA TYR A 77 -4.55 -0.72 -2.31
C TYR A 77 -3.45 0.14 -2.92
N ILE A 78 -3.51 1.44 -2.62
CA ILE A 78 -2.48 2.43 -2.95
C ILE A 78 -1.42 2.33 -1.86
N SER A 79 -0.27 1.75 -2.18
CA SER A 79 0.70 1.35 -1.16
C SER A 79 2.12 1.75 -1.50
N TYR A 80 2.94 1.87 -0.47
CA TYR A 80 4.36 2.08 -0.54
C TYR A 80 5.08 0.97 0.20
N THR A 81 6.12 0.40 -0.42
CA THR A 81 6.97 -0.62 0.22
C THR A 81 8.32 -0.04 0.55
N THR A 82 8.84 -0.44 1.71
CA THR A 82 10.13 0.03 2.20
C THR A 82 10.78 -1.03 3.09
N GLN A 83 12.01 -0.78 3.52
CA GLN A 83 12.74 -1.67 4.41
C GLN A 83 13.75 -0.90 5.23
N VAL A 84 13.82 -1.22 6.52
CA VAL A 84 14.87 -0.72 7.42
C VAL A 84 16.23 -1.19 6.91
N THR A 85 17.27 -0.36 7.00
CA THR A 85 18.63 -0.78 6.64
C THR A 85 19.03 -2.04 7.40
N GLY A 86 19.33 -3.12 6.67
CA GLY A 86 19.61 -4.44 7.25
C GLY A 86 18.47 -5.05 8.08
N GLY A 87 17.25 -4.50 8.01
CA GLY A 87 16.16 -4.83 8.93
C GLY A 87 14.86 -5.25 8.22
N PRO A 88 13.74 -5.25 8.96
CA PRO A 88 12.47 -5.75 8.47
C PRO A 88 11.89 -4.94 7.29
N PRO A 89 11.29 -5.60 6.28
CA PRO A 89 10.54 -4.92 5.24
C PRO A 89 9.11 -4.62 5.70
N GLY A 90 8.43 -3.75 4.97
CA GLY A 90 7.04 -3.43 5.23
C GLY A 90 6.40 -2.62 4.14
N TYR A 91 5.15 -2.30 4.38
CA TYR A 91 4.38 -1.40 3.55
C TYR A 91 3.51 -0.48 4.38
N PHE A 92 3.08 0.60 3.76
CA PHE A 92 2.08 1.50 4.31
C PHE A 92 1.29 2.17 3.18
N GLY A 93 0.05 2.56 3.43
CA GLY A 93 -0.79 3.10 2.37
C GLY A 93 -2.27 3.19 2.71
N ILE A 94 -3.07 3.31 1.65
CA ILE A 94 -4.52 3.53 1.69
C ILE A 94 -5.22 2.40 0.92
N GLN A 95 -6.09 1.68 1.60
CA GLN A 95 -7.06 0.80 0.97
C GLN A 95 -8.33 1.58 0.69
N ILE A 96 -8.77 1.57 -0.55
CA ILE A 96 -9.94 2.29 -1.02
C ILE A 96 -10.98 1.28 -1.51
N VAL A 97 -12.20 1.38 -1.01
CA VAL A 97 -13.33 0.51 -1.35
C VAL A 97 -14.60 1.34 -1.58
N ASN A 98 -15.69 0.72 -2.03
CA ASN A 98 -16.92 1.46 -2.35
C ASN A 98 -17.50 2.30 -1.19
N ASN A 99 -17.33 1.86 0.06
CA ASN A 99 -17.94 2.49 1.24
C ASN A 99 -16.86 2.97 2.24
N GLY A 100 -15.90 3.74 1.74
CA GLY A 100 -14.80 4.30 2.52
C GLY A 100 -13.48 3.61 2.26
N GLY A 101 -12.65 3.50 3.29
CA GLY A 101 -11.34 2.88 3.16
C GLY A 101 -10.64 2.67 4.49
N ASN A 102 -9.37 2.29 4.40
CA ASN A 102 -8.53 2.04 5.56
C ASN A 102 -7.12 2.58 5.33
N PHE A 103 -6.50 3.08 6.39
CA PHE A 103 -5.07 3.34 6.42
C PHE A 103 -4.36 2.14 7.02
N ILE A 104 -3.28 1.70 6.38
CA ILE A 104 -2.50 0.54 6.83
C ILE A 104 -1.04 0.92 6.95
N PHE A 105 -0.42 0.42 8.01
CA PHE A 105 1.01 0.46 8.28
C PHE A 105 1.40 -0.94 8.75
N SER A 106 2.21 -1.69 8.01
CA SER A 106 2.47 -3.11 8.30
C SER A 106 3.91 -3.49 7.97
N PHE A 107 4.62 -4.05 8.94
CA PHE A 107 6.01 -4.47 8.75
C PHE A 107 6.21 -5.88 9.30
N TRP A 108 6.94 -6.70 8.55
CA TRP A 108 7.24 -8.08 8.92
C TRP A 108 8.33 -8.13 9.97
N ASP A 109 8.39 -9.21 10.74
CA ASP A 109 9.63 -9.56 11.42
C ASP A 109 10.70 -10.02 10.41
N GLY A 110 11.97 -9.89 10.77
CA GLY A 110 13.08 -10.43 10.01
C GLY A 110 12.99 -11.96 9.92
N ASP A 111 13.37 -12.50 8.75
CA ASP A 111 13.71 -13.93 8.54
C ASP A 111 12.84 -14.98 9.26
N ARG A 112 11.53 -14.75 9.40
CA ARG A 112 10.61 -15.60 10.20
C ARG A 112 10.46 -17.06 9.75
N PHE A 113 11.00 -17.41 8.57
CA PHE A 113 10.85 -18.73 7.96
C PHE A 113 12.17 -19.27 7.43
N THR A 114 12.34 -20.59 7.53
CA THR A 114 13.26 -21.36 6.69
C THR A 114 12.51 -21.90 5.47
N GLY A 115 13.23 -22.42 4.47
CA GLY A 115 12.62 -22.98 3.26
C GLY A 115 11.99 -21.92 2.34
N LYS A 116 11.27 -22.40 1.31
CA LYS A 116 10.61 -21.57 0.28
C LYS A 116 9.27 -22.20 -0.11
N GLY A 117 8.37 -21.38 -0.66
CA GLY A 117 7.10 -21.88 -1.19
C GLY A 117 6.28 -22.61 -0.13
N HIS A 118 5.91 -23.86 -0.42
CA HIS A 118 5.12 -24.72 0.46
C HIS A 118 5.93 -25.34 1.60
N ASP A 119 7.26 -25.32 1.53
CA ASP A 119 8.17 -25.91 2.53
C ASP A 119 8.63 -24.88 3.57
N LYS A 120 7.83 -23.82 3.77
CA LYS A 120 8.13 -22.80 4.77
C LYS A 120 7.86 -23.33 6.16
N GLU A 121 8.91 -23.36 6.97
CA GLU A 121 8.82 -23.70 8.40
C GLU A 121 9.12 -22.47 9.25
N PRO A 122 8.35 -22.21 10.32
CA PRO A 122 8.56 -21.06 11.19
C PRO A 122 9.89 -21.21 11.95
N LYS A 123 10.55 -20.08 12.20
CA LYS A 123 11.67 -19.99 13.14
C LYS A 123 11.61 -18.71 13.98
N LYS A 124 12.46 -18.63 14.99
CA LYS A 124 12.71 -17.38 15.72
C LYS A 124 13.21 -16.30 14.76
N SER A 125 12.74 -15.08 14.94
CA SER A 125 13.17 -13.96 14.11
C SER A 125 14.48 -13.38 14.60
N SER A 126 15.33 -12.97 13.67
CA SER A 126 16.50 -12.16 13.96
C SER A 126 16.16 -10.73 14.38
N LYS A 127 15.01 -10.19 13.94
CA LYS A 127 14.61 -8.79 14.16
C LYS A 127 13.10 -8.64 14.26
N LEU A 128 12.62 -8.16 15.39
CA LEU A 128 11.20 -7.93 15.62
C LEU A 128 10.74 -6.56 15.15
N VAL A 129 9.48 -6.51 14.74
CA VAL A 129 8.72 -5.25 14.64
C VAL A 129 7.64 -5.31 15.69
N TRP A 130 7.60 -4.33 16.60
CA TRP A 130 6.71 -4.37 17.75
C TRP A 130 5.70 -3.22 17.75
N PRO A 131 4.41 -3.45 18.06
CA PRO A 131 3.45 -2.37 18.22
C PRO A 131 3.79 -1.54 19.46
N ILE A 132 3.76 -0.22 19.32
CA ILE A 132 3.87 0.73 20.45
C ILE A 132 2.49 1.34 20.74
N ASN A 133 1.77 1.69 19.68
CA ASN A 133 0.38 2.14 19.80
C ASN A 133 -0.56 0.92 19.77
N MET A 134 -0.85 0.34 20.93
CA MET A 134 -1.71 -0.85 21.04
C MET A 134 -3.19 -0.60 20.67
N LYS A 135 -3.61 0.66 20.50
CA LYS A 135 -4.98 1.01 20.10
C LYS A 135 -5.25 0.65 18.65
N ASN A 136 -4.29 0.96 17.77
CA ASN A 136 -4.44 0.75 16.33
C ASN A 136 -3.51 -0.34 15.80
N CYS A 137 -2.49 -0.73 16.56
CA CYS A 137 -1.45 -1.68 16.15
C CYS A 137 -1.52 -2.95 16.97
N GLN A 138 -1.33 -4.07 16.29
CA GLN A 138 -1.21 -5.38 16.92
C GLN A 138 -0.22 -6.25 16.17
N ARG A 139 0.34 -7.23 16.88
CA ARG A 139 1.04 -8.34 16.26
C ARG A 139 0.08 -9.07 15.31
N ASN A 140 0.54 -9.40 14.11
CA ASN A 140 -0.30 -9.96 13.06
C ASN A 140 0.47 -11.01 12.26
N CYS A 141 -0.20 -12.08 11.83
CA CYS A 141 0.38 -12.89 10.78
C CYS A 141 0.14 -12.27 9.40
N GLN A 142 1.22 -11.84 8.75
CA GLN A 142 1.19 -11.18 7.45
C GLN A 142 1.26 -12.17 6.29
N ASP A 143 1.91 -13.32 6.47
CA ASP A 143 2.13 -14.32 5.40
C ASP A 143 1.63 -15.75 5.75
N CYS A 144 0.65 -15.88 6.65
CA CYS A 144 0.11 -17.19 7.04
C CYS A 144 -0.97 -17.71 6.09
N GLY A 145 -0.87 -17.40 4.79
CA GLY A 145 -1.85 -17.83 3.79
C GLY A 145 -1.76 -19.32 3.43
N LEU A 146 -0.66 -19.99 3.75
CA LEU A 146 -0.45 -21.43 3.49
C LEU A 146 -1.18 -22.30 4.52
N PRO A 147 -1.72 -23.48 4.15
CA PRO A 147 -2.52 -24.32 5.05
C PRO A 147 -1.87 -24.55 6.42
N GLN A 148 -0.59 -24.94 6.45
CA GLN A 148 0.14 -25.18 7.69
C GLN A 148 0.32 -23.91 8.52
N LEU A 149 0.54 -22.77 7.87
CA LEU A 149 0.70 -21.49 8.55
C LEU A 149 -0.63 -20.91 9.04
N ARG A 150 -1.75 -21.22 8.38
CA ARG A 150 -3.09 -20.82 8.83
C ARG A 150 -3.42 -21.43 10.19
N GLU A 151 -3.07 -22.69 10.41
CA GLU A 151 -3.28 -23.33 11.70
C GLU A 151 -2.42 -22.71 12.81
N LEU A 152 -1.19 -22.30 12.49
CA LEU A 152 -0.35 -21.54 13.42
C LEU A 152 -0.92 -20.15 13.71
N ALA A 153 -1.38 -19.44 12.69
CA ALA A 153 -2.00 -18.11 12.85
C ALA A 153 -3.27 -18.18 13.71
N LYS A 154 -4.12 -19.20 13.53
CA LYS A 154 -5.30 -19.44 14.37
C LYS A 154 -4.93 -19.64 15.85
N LYS A 155 -3.76 -20.23 16.11
CA LYS A 155 -3.20 -20.37 17.48
C LYS A 155 -2.55 -19.10 18.01
N GLY A 156 -2.49 -18.03 17.22
CA GLY A 156 -1.92 -16.74 17.59
C GLY A 156 -0.49 -16.51 17.10
N PHE A 157 0.07 -17.35 16.21
CA PHE A 157 1.42 -17.14 15.70
C PHE A 157 1.46 -15.91 14.79
N THR A 158 2.47 -15.06 14.97
CA THR A 158 2.58 -13.76 14.30
C THR A 158 3.90 -13.64 13.56
N THR A 159 3.95 -12.79 12.54
CA THR A 159 5.11 -12.65 11.65
C THR A 159 5.50 -11.20 11.45
N GLY A 160 5.05 -10.31 12.35
CA GLY A 160 5.20 -8.87 12.24
C GLY A 160 4.10 -8.13 12.96
N THR A 161 4.01 -6.83 12.68
CA THR A 161 3.03 -5.91 13.27
C THR A 161 2.26 -5.17 12.19
N LYS A 162 0.96 -5.00 12.41
CA LYS A 162 0.07 -4.22 11.55
C LYS A 162 -0.67 -3.20 12.39
N CYS A 163 -0.58 -1.93 12.00
CA CYS A 163 -1.50 -0.89 12.41
C CYS A 163 -2.57 -0.67 11.34
N PHE A 164 -3.79 -0.41 11.79
CA PHE A 164 -4.95 -0.28 10.93
C PHE A 164 -5.92 0.74 11.49
N VAL A 165 -6.33 1.70 10.66
CA VAL A 165 -7.37 2.66 11.00
C VAL A 165 -8.43 2.63 9.90
N LYS A 166 -9.67 2.30 10.28
CA LYS A 166 -10.83 2.38 9.39
C LYS A 166 -11.23 3.85 9.22
N TYR A 167 -11.47 4.25 7.98
CA TYR A 167 -11.92 5.60 7.64
C TYR A 167 -13.15 5.52 6.72
N PRO A 168 -14.38 5.51 7.27
CA PRO A 168 -15.59 5.26 6.49
C PRO A 168 -15.95 6.39 5.52
N ASN A 169 -15.41 7.59 5.71
CA ASN A 169 -15.78 8.79 4.96
C ASN A 169 -14.91 9.07 3.73
N MET A 170 -14.05 8.13 3.31
CA MET A 170 -13.26 8.28 2.08
C MET A 170 -14.16 8.27 0.85
N ARG A 171 -13.92 9.18 -0.09
CA ARG A 171 -14.69 9.37 -1.32
C ARG A 171 -13.77 9.71 -2.49
N VAL A 172 -14.20 9.34 -3.69
CA VAL A 172 -13.58 9.80 -4.94
C VAL A 172 -13.53 11.33 -4.94
N GLY A 173 -12.39 11.88 -5.32
CA GLY A 173 -12.07 13.30 -5.29
C GLY A 173 -11.24 13.71 -4.06
N ASP A 174 -11.29 12.95 -2.97
CA ASP A 174 -10.55 13.29 -1.75
C ASP A 174 -9.02 13.27 -1.97
N ARG A 175 -8.34 14.11 -1.18
CA ARG A 175 -6.88 14.17 -1.10
C ARG A 175 -6.37 13.79 0.29
N TYR A 176 -5.39 12.89 0.31
CA TYR A 176 -4.76 12.39 1.53
C TYR A 176 -3.26 12.60 1.51
N LYS A 177 -2.73 13.27 2.53
CA LYS A 177 -1.30 13.36 2.78
C LYS A 177 -0.87 12.26 3.73
N ILE A 178 -0.02 11.35 3.27
CA ILE A 178 0.60 10.33 4.14
C ILE A 178 1.95 10.83 4.59
N GLY A 179 2.17 10.85 5.90
CA GLY A 179 3.49 11.03 6.48
C GLY A 179 3.96 9.78 7.21
N PHE A 180 5.20 9.40 6.94
CA PHE A 180 5.89 8.29 7.60
C PHE A 180 7.25 8.78 8.11
N ARG A 181 7.49 8.72 9.42
CA ARG A 181 8.72 9.28 10.01
C ARG A 181 9.24 8.51 11.19
N ARG A 182 10.56 8.56 11.36
CA ARG A 182 11.27 8.10 12.54
C ARG A 182 11.12 9.14 13.64
N LYS A 183 10.70 8.71 14.82
CA LYS A 183 10.52 9.51 16.03
C LYS A 183 11.73 9.46 16.94
N SER A 184 12.35 8.29 17.04
CA SER A 184 13.64 8.11 17.70
C SER A 184 14.50 7.15 16.89
N LYS A 185 15.80 7.42 16.83
CA LYS A 185 16.77 6.48 16.27
C LYS A 185 16.87 5.22 17.13
N GLU A 186 16.79 5.39 18.43
CA GLU A 186 16.94 4.33 19.42
C GLU A 186 15.85 4.43 20.48
N PHE A 187 15.15 3.33 20.69
CA PHE A 187 14.08 3.17 21.66
C PHE A 187 14.07 1.72 22.10
N THR A 188 14.03 1.48 23.40
CA THR A 188 14.05 0.14 23.99
C THR A 188 12.74 -0.13 24.70
N ILE A 189 12.19 -1.32 24.50
CA ILE A 189 11.03 -1.83 25.21
C ILE A 189 11.32 -3.23 25.73
N ASN A 190 10.61 -3.64 26.77
CA ASN A 190 10.34 -5.04 27.03
C ASN A 190 9.02 -5.41 26.34
N THR A 191 9.00 -6.44 25.50
CA THR A 191 7.80 -6.83 24.76
C THR A 191 6.63 -7.23 25.66
N ALA A 192 6.90 -7.68 26.89
CA ALA A 192 5.89 -8.03 27.88
C ALA A 192 4.98 -6.83 28.22
N ASP A 193 5.53 -5.60 28.20
CA ASP A 193 4.79 -4.37 28.51
C ASP A 193 3.90 -3.91 27.35
N TYR A 194 4.07 -4.49 26.16
CA TYR A 194 3.39 -4.10 24.92
C TYR A 194 2.65 -5.29 24.30
N GLY A 195 1.82 -5.96 25.11
CA GLY A 195 0.94 -7.05 24.71
C GLY A 195 1.55 -8.45 24.76
N GLY A 196 2.87 -8.56 24.98
CA GLY A 196 3.57 -9.82 25.14
C GLY A 196 3.73 -10.64 23.85
N MET A 197 4.72 -11.53 23.83
CA MET A 197 4.89 -12.51 22.78
C MET A 197 3.75 -13.54 22.85
N PRO A 198 3.01 -13.79 21.75
CA PRO A 198 1.93 -14.76 21.79
C PRO A 198 2.44 -16.16 22.14
N LYS A 199 1.71 -16.88 23.01
CA LYS A 199 2.11 -18.21 23.52
C LYS A 199 2.46 -19.23 22.43
N SER A 200 1.85 -19.11 21.25
CA SER A 200 2.15 -19.96 20.09
C SER A 200 3.58 -19.85 19.57
N HIS A 201 4.33 -18.81 19.94
CA HIS A 201 5.75 -18.68 19.56
C HIS A 201 6.68 -19.63 20.34
N SER A 202 6.20 -20.32 21.38
CA SER A 202 6.96 -21.37 22.07
C SER A 202 7.38 -22.52 21.15
N ILE A 203 6.66 -22.76 20.04
CA ILE A 203 7.01 -23.77 19.04
C ILE A 203 8.37 -23.50 18.37
N VAL A 204 8.85 -22.25 18.44
CA VAL A 204 10.16 -21.81 17.93
C VAL A 204 11.04 -21.23 19.04
N ASP A 205 10.71 -21.51 20.31
CA ASP A 205 11.44 -21.04 21.49
C ASP A 205 11.67 -19.51 21.51
N GLU A 206 10.62 -18.76 21.16
CA GLU A 206 10.63 -17.30 21.18
C GLU A 206 9.63 -16.76 22.20
N TYR A 207 10.15 -16.01 23.18
CA TYR A 207 9.41 -15.44 24.29
C TYR A 207 9.64 -13.93 24.36
N ASP A 208 9.04 -13.31 25.37
CA ASP A 208 9.26 -11.90 25.68
C ASP A 208 10.74 -11.59 25.94
N ARG A 209 11.17 -10.43 25.44
CA ARG A 209 12.54 -9.96 25.59
C ARG A 209 12.61 -8.44 25.43
N GLU A 210 13.78 -7.90 25.77
CA GLU A 210 14.11 -6.55 25.37
C GLU A 210 14.36 -6.45 23.87
N VAL A 211 13.82 -5.39 23.29
CA VAL A 211 13.96 -5.05 21.87
C VAL A 211 14.36 -3.59 21.78
N THR A 212 15.43 -3.33 21.04
CA THR A 212 15.94 -1.98 20.78
C THR A 212 15.97 -1.69 19.29
N GLY A 213 15.54 -0.50 18.90
CA GLY A 213 15.61 -0.07 17.51
C GLY A 213 14.98 1.29 17.26
N GLY A 214 14.62 1.55 16.00
CA GLY A 214 14.01 2.81 15.60
C GLY A 214 12.51 2.84 15.92
N LEU A 215 12.04 3.90 16.55
CA LEU A 215 10.60 4.16 16.73
C LEU A 215 10.07 4.92 15.51
N TRP A 216 9.05 4.37 14.86
CA TRP A 216 8.45 4.93 13.64
C TRP A 216 6.97 5.17 13.81
N GLU A 217 6.47 6.19 13.13
CA GLU A 217 5.04 6.49 13.08
C GLU A 217 4.57 6.77 11.67
N MET A 218 3.30 6.42 11.42
CA MET A 218 2.56 6.83 10.24
C MET A 218 1.39 7.68 10.67
N TYR A 219 1.23 8.84 10.03
CA TYR A 219 0.05 9.68 10.14
C TYR A 219 -0.55 9.92 8.76
N VAL A 220 -1.83 10.23 8.73
CA VAL A 220 -2.52 10.68 7.53
C VAL A 220 -3.28 11.96 7.83
N GLU A 221 -3.23 12.89 6.89
CA GLU A 221 -4.05 14.08 6.87
C GLU A 221 -5.04 13.99 5.71
N ASP A 222 -6.33 14.10 6.02
CA ASP A 222 -7.37 14.37 5.03
C ASP A 222 -7.33 15.88 4.75
N VAL A 223 -6.81 16.23 3.58
CA VAL A 223 -6.50 17.61 3.20
C VAL A 223 -7.77 18.44 3.06
N ASP A 224 -8.84 17.83 2.53
CA ASP A 224 -10.09 18.53 2.26
C ASP A 224 -10.91 18.77 3.54
N ARG A 225 -10.71 17.94 4.57
CA ARG A 225 -11.40 18.04 5.87
C ARG A 225 -10.49 18.57 6.99
N GLU A 226 -9.26 18.96 6.66
CA GLU A 226 -8.26 19.48 7.60
C GLU A 226 -8.08 18.59 8.86
N SER A 227 -8.16 17.28 8.68
CA SER A 227 -8.15 16.33 9.81
C SER A 227 -6.93 15.42 9.77
N ARG A 228 -6.21 15.32 10.89
CA ARG A 228 -5.00 14.50 11.01
C ARG A 228 -5.20 13.33 11.96
N HIS A 229 -4.79 12.15 11.50
CA HIS A 229 -4.97 10.88 12.20
C HIS A 229 -3.62 10.18 12.36
N LEU A 230 -3.27 9.77 13.58
CA LEU A 230 -2.18 8.84 13.81
C LEU A 230 -2.65 7.43 13.44
N VAL A 231 -2.08 6.84 12.38
CA VAL A 231 -2.39 5.46 11.98
C VAL A 231 -1.80 4.51 13.00
N GLY A 232 -0.56 4.74 13.40
CA GLY A 232 0.07 3.96 14.46
C GLY A 232 1.55 4.21 14.63
N GLN A 233 2.11 3.56 15.65
CA GLN A 233 3.52 3.62 16.03
C GLN A 233 4.06 2.22 16.23
N MET A 234 5.24 1.96 15.69
CA MET A 234 5.94 0.68 15.80
C MET A 234 7.41 0.89 16.12
N LEU A 235 7.95 0.01 16.94
CA LEU A 235 9.38 -0.18 17.08
C LEU A 235 9.86 -1.16 16.00
N MET A 236 10.94 -0.84 15.31
CA MET A 236 11.57 -1.73 14.35
C MET A 236 13.00 -2.03 14.81
N GLU A 237 13.27 -3.27 15.20
CA GLU A 237 14.56 -3.70 15.71
C GLU A 237 15.68 -3.51 14.67
N GLY A 238 16.80 -2.98 15.12
CA GLY A 238 17.96 -2.68 14.28
C GLY A 238 18.69 -1.41 14.72
N ASP A 239 19.61 -0.94 13.87
CA ASP A 239 20.45 0.23 14.12
C ASP A 239 19.70 1.58 14.03
N GLY A 240 18.41 1.53 13.67
CA GLY A 240 17.57 2.68 13.47
C GLY A 240 17.97 3.56 12.28
N ASN A 241 18.95 3.20 11.43
CA ASN A 241 19.61 4.10 10.46
C ASN A 241 18.72 4.63 9.32
N GLY A 242 17.46 4.22 9.26
CA GLY A 242 16.49 4.68 8.28
C GLY A 242 16.08 3.59 7.29
N MET A 243 15.43 4.02 6.21
CA MET A 243 14.90 3.15 5.18
C MET A 243 15.72 3.19 3.90
N LYS A 244 16.08 2.02 3.37
CA LYS A 244 17.05 1.88 2.27
C LYS A 244 16.44 1.89 0.86
N TYR A 245 15.12 1.77 0.74
CA TYR A 245 14.40 1.94 -0.53
C TYR A 245 12.96 2.40 -0.29
N ILE A 246 12.34 2.95 -1.32
CA ILE A 246 10.91 3.22 -1.35
C ILE A 246 10.39 2.90 -2.75
N ARG A 247 9.33 2.10 -2.81
CA ARG A 247 8.61 1.77 -4.04
C ARG A 247 7.13 1.96 -3.78
N THR A 248 6.34 1.98 -4.83
CA THR A 248 4.91 2.17 -4.72
C THR A 248 4.18 1.17 -5.61
N PHE A 249 2.95 0.83 -5.28
CA PHE A 249 2.13 -0.03 -6.13
C PHE A 249 0.65 0.28 -5.97
N ASP A 250 -0.10 -0.20 -6.95
CA ASP A 250 -1.54 -0.35 -6.93
C ASP A 250 -1.88 -1.81 -7.06
N GLU A 251 -2.52 -2.37 -6.04
CA GLU A 251 -3.01 -3.74 -6.08
C GLU A 251 -4.51 -3.78 -5.83
N MET A 252 -5.23 -4.51 -6.69
CA MET A 252 -6.65 -4.73 -6.49
C MET A 252 -6.90 -5.56 -5.22
N LEU A 253 -7.83 -5.11 -4.38
CA LEU A 253 -8.20 -5.79 -3.15
C LEU A 253 -8.99 -7.06 -3.46
N GLY A 254 -8.33 -8.21 -3.28
CA GLY A 254 -8.87 -9.51 -3.62
C GLY A 254 -8.72 -9.86 -5.10
N CYS A 255 -9.58 -10.73 -5.61
CA CYS A 255 -9.58 -11.09 -7.03
C CYS A 255 -10.61 -10.22 -7.79
N VAL A 256 -10.12 -9.20 -8.49
CA VAL A 256 -10.94 -8.28 -9.31
C VAL A 256 -10.76 -8.62 -10.79
N LYS A 257 -11.86 -8.92 -11.49
CA LYS A 257 -11.85 -9.25 -12.93
C LYS A 257 -11.51 -8.02 -13.80
N CYS A 258 -11.04 -8.24 -15.03
CA CYS A 258 -10.60 -7.19 -15.97
C CYS A 258 -11.53 -5.99 -16.10
N ASN A 259 -12.85 -6.25 -16.16
CA ASN A 259 -13.86 -5.24 -16.43
C ASN A 259 -14.72 -4.94 -15.20
N ALA A 260 -14.31 -5.36 -13.99
CA ALA A 260 -15.14 -5.23 -12.80
C ALA A 260 -14.98 -3.88 -12.09
N ILE A 261 -13.81 -3.23 -12.23
CA ILE A 261 -13.47 -1.96 -11.61
C ILE A 261 -12.73 -1.08 -12.62
N GLN A 262 -13.02 0.22 -12.58
CA GLN A 262 -12.20 1.28 -13.16
C GLN A 262 -11.63 2.08 -11.99
N HIS A 263 -10.34 2.35 -12.02
CA HIS A 263 -9.62 3.07 -10.96
C HIS A 263 -8.63 4.07 -11.55
N LYS A 264 -8.48 5.20 -10.88
CA LYS A 264 -7.41 6.16 -11.10
C LYS A 264 -7.00 6.85 -9.80
N ASP A 265 -5.70 6.94 -9.57
CA ASP A 265 -5.11 7.83 -8.57
C ASP A 265 -3.89 8.57 -9.10
N THR A 266 -3.61 9.72 -8.49
CA THR A 266 -2.39 10.49 -8.69
C THR A 266 -1.69 10.72 -7.36
N ARG A 267 -0.37 10.49 -7.33
CA ARG A 267 0.51 10.67 -6.18
C ARG A 267 1.47 11.79 -6.47
N TYR A 268 1.55 12.79 -5.60
CA TYR A 268 2.46 13.94 -5.69
C TYR A 268 3.58 13.78 -4.65
N GLY A 269 4.82 13.91 -5.10
CA GLY A 269 6.00 13.45 -4.39
C GLY A 269 6.37 12.00 -4.79
N PRO A 270 7.06 11.23 -3.93
CA PRO A 270 7.25 11.48 -2.52
C PRO A 270 8.42 12.39 -2.22
N TYR A 271 8.27 13.16 -1.15
CA TYR A 271 9.32 13.96 -0.53
C TYR A 271 9.95 13.17 0.61
N ILE A 272 11.28 13.05 0.62
CA ILE A 272 11.99 12.30 1.66
C ILE A 272 13.00 13.18 2.39
N GLY A 273 13.27 12.89 3.66
CA GLY A 273 14.19 13.69 4.47
C GLY A 273 14.41 13.12 5.86
N GLY A 274 14.49 14.01 6.85
CA GLY A 274 14.53 13.73 8.29
C GLY A 274 15.90 14.01 8.93
N ASP A 275 15.95 14.15 10.25
CA ASP A 275 17.17 14.43 11.06
C ASP A 275 18.04 15.60 10.55
N GLY A 276 17.41 16.72 10.18
CA GLY A 276 18.14 17.89 9.65
C GLY A 276 18.64 17.73 8.21
N ILE A 277 18.31 16.62 7.54
CA ILE A 277 18.61 16.43 6.12
C ILE A 277 17.63 17.25 5.28
N PRO A 278 18.10 18.01 4.27
CA PRO A 278 17.23 18.71 3.32
C PRO A 278 16.27 17.76 2.63
N VAL A 279 15.06 18.25 2.36
CA VAL A 279 14.05 17.50 1.60
C VAL A 279 14.60 17.14 0.22
N ARG A 280 14.61 15.85 -0.12
CA ARG A 280 14.96 15.35 -1.44
C ARG A 280 13.69 15.04 -2.23
N LYS A 281 13.65 15.57 -3.46
CA LYS A 281 12.62 15.26 -4.45
C LYS A 281 13.08 14.08 -5.33
N PRO A 282 12.16 13.32 -5.91
CA PRO A 282 12.50 12.29 -6.89
C PRO A 282 13.16 12.96 -8.11
N LEU A 283 14.26 12.38 -8.59
CA LEU A 283 14.91 12.80 -9.84
C LEU A 283 14.29 12.12 -11.07
N LYS A 284 13.74 10.93 -10.85
CA LYS A 284 13.19 10.07 -11.89
C LYS A 284 12.10 9.21 -11.26
N MET A 285 11.05 8.95 -12.04
CA MET A 285 10.05 7.95 -11.73
C MET A 285 9.98 6.90 -12.82
N GLU A 286 9.77 5.66 -12.39
CA GLU A 286 9.64 4.54 -13.31
C GLU A 286 8.47 3.66 -12.93
N GLY A 287 7.78 3.14 -13.94
CA GLY A 287 6.60 2.29 -13.82
C GLY A 287 6.87 0.86 -14.30
N LEU A 288 6.05 -0.09 -13.85
CA LEU A 288 6.07 -1.48 -14.31
C LEU A 288 4.66 -2.07 -14.20
N THR A 289 4.20 -2.70 -15.28
CA THR A 289 2.95 -3.48 -15.32
C THR A 289 3.27 -4.94 -15.63
N ILE A 290 2.80 -5.88 -14.81
CA ILE A 290 3.03 -7.32 -15.02
C ILE A 290 1.82 -7.94 -15.71
N THR A 291 1.67 -7.63 -17.00
CA THR A 291 0.51 -8.03 -17.82
C THR A 291 0.72 -9.34 -18.56
N GLY A 292 1.94 -9.88 -18.65
CA GLY A 292 2.29 -11.04 -19.49
C GLY A 292 1.52 -12.34 -19.20
N HIS A 293 0.91 -12.47 -18.02
CA HIS A 293 0.15 -13.65 -17.62
C HIS A 293 -1.36 -13.40 -17.48
N THR A 294 -1.84 -12.18 -17.76
CA THR A 294 -3.26 -11.81 -17.64
C THR A 294 -3.83 -11.35 -18.97
N THR A 295 -5.12 -11.60 -19.18
CA THR A 295 -5.91 -11.01 -20.28
C THR A 295 -6.27 -9.56 -20.02
N CYS A 296 -6.11 -9.07 -18.79
CA CYS A 296 -6.38 -7.68 -18.41
C CYS A 296 -5.20 -6.79 -18.80
N LYS A 297 -5.26 -6.20 -20.00
CA LYS A 297 -4.17 -5.37 -20.56
C LYS A 297 -4.36 -3.87 -20.41
N LYS A 298 -5.51 -3.43 -19.87
CA LYS A 298 -5.86 -2.01 -19.75
C LYS A 298 -5.34 -1.44 -18.44
N SER A 299 -4.07 -1.05 -18.47
CA SER A 299 -3.37 -0.39 -17.38
C SER A 299 -2.43 0.66 -17.93
N PHE A 300 -2.40 1.83 -17.32
CA PHE A 300 -1.56 2.95 -17.73
C PHE A 300 -0.90 3.59 -16.52
N ILE A 301 0.39 3.87 -16.65
CA ILE A 301 1.17 4.63 -15.67
C ILE A 301 1.64 5.90 -16.37
N SER A 302 1.41 7.04 -15.74
CA SER A 302 1.84 8.35 -16.25
C SER A 302 2.37 9.20 -15.11
N GLY A 303 2.82 10.41 -15.41
CA GLY A 303 3.33 11.32 -14.40
C GLY A 303 3.92 12.56 -15.02
N GLU A 304 4.08 13.59 -14.20
CA GLU A 304 4.64 14.87 -14.62
C GLU A 304 5.78 15.26 -13.69
N LYS A 305 6.92 15.63 -14.28
CA LYS A 305 8.11 15.99 -13.52
C LYS A 305 7.90 17.26 -12.71
N ASP A 306 7.25 18.27 -13.29
CA ASP A 306 7.08 19.58 -12.64
C ASP A 306 6.19 19.47 -11.39
N ASP A 307 5.18 18.61 -11.43
CA ASP A 307 4.30 18.27 -10.31
C ASP A 307 4.89 17.22 -9.37
N MET A 308 6.04 16.64 -9.71
CA MET A 308 6.63 15.49 -9.03
C MET A 308 5.62 14.35 -8.88
N SER A 309 4.86 14.04 -9.93
CA SER A 309 3.70 13.15 -9.83
C SER A 309 3.86 11.82 -10.55
N ILE A 310 3.18 10.79 -10.03
CA ILE A 310 2.93 9.53 -10.74
C ILE A 310 1.46 9.17 -10.60
N SER A 311 0.84 8.76 -11.70
CA SER A 311 -0.55 8.35 -11.75
C SER A 311 -0.68 6.92 -12.22
N PHE A 312 -1.60 6.20 -11.61
CA PHE A 312 -1.94 4.82 -11.93
C PHE A 312 -3.39 4.75 -12.38
N GLU A 313 -3.62 4.10 -13.51
CA GLU A 313 -4.95 3.96 -14.08
C GLU A 313 -5.15 2.52 -14.55
N ALA A 314 -6.24 1.89 -14.15
CA ALA A 314 -6.59 0.55 -14.63
C ALA A 314 -8.10 0.36 -14.73
N GLY A 315 -8.51 -0.33 -15.78
CA GLY A 315 -9.91 -0.68 -15.98
C GLY A 315 -10.34 -0.62 -17.44
N PRO A 316 -11.62 -0.91 -17.72
CA PRO A 316 -12.11 -1.03 -19.08
C PRO A 316 -12.10 0.29 -19.87
N PHE A 317 -12.02 1.42 -19.17
CA PHE A 317 -12.07 2.75 -19.76
C PHE A 317 -10.69 3.37 -19.95
N THR A 318 -9.64 2.71 -19.47
CA THR A 318 -8.27 3.10 -19.75
C THR A 318 -7.96 2.89 -21.24
N THR A 319 -7.71 3.99 -21.94
CA THR A 319 -7.54 4.02 -23.40
C THR A 319 -6.08 3.84 -23.83
N LYS A 320 -5.13 4.10 -22.94
CA LYS A 320 -3.70 3.95 -23.16
C LYS A 320 -3.19 2.68 -22.47
N THR A 321 -2.15 2.08 -23.00
CA THR A 321 -1.46 0.96 -22.36
C THR A 321 -0.05 1.41 -22.02
N PHE A 322 0.40 1.14 -20.79
CA PHE A 322 1.76 1.42 -20.40
C PHE A 322 2.74 0.56 -21.23
N PRO A 323 3.83 1.13 -21.80
CA PRO A 323 4.71 0.39 -22.69
C PRO A 323 5.41 -0.79 -21.99
N GLN A 324 5.65 -1.86 -22.76
CA GLN A 324 6.24 -3.15 -22.39
C GLN A 324 5.49 -3.99 -21.32
N ASP A 325 4.81 -5.01 -21.81
CA ASP A 325 4.57 -6.28 -21.11
C ASP A 325 5.94 -6.93 -20.78
N GLY A 326 6.46 -6.78 -19.56
CA GLY A 326 7.81 -7.30 -19.27
C GLY A 326 8.27 -7.26 -17.81
N LYS A 327 9.52 -7.68 -17.57
CA LYS A 327 10.16 -7.75 -16.24
C LYS A 327 10.97 -6.50 -15.86
N LYS A 328 10.89 -5.41 -16.63
CA LYS A 328 11.75 -4.22 -16.48
C LYS A 328 10.92 -2.95 -16.28
N TYR A 329 11.38 -2.11 -15.36
CA TYR A 329 10.81 -0.79 -15.13
C TYR A 329 11.09 0.14 -16.30
N GLN A 330 10.08 0.91 -16.71
CA GLN A 330 10.15 1.90 -17.78
C GLN A 330 10.11 3.31 -17.22
N LYS A 331 10.80 4.24 -17.89
CA LYS A 331 10.79 5.66 -17.51
C LYS A 331 9.39 6.24 -17.64
N VAL A 332 8.92 6.91 -16.59
CA VAL A 332 7.73 7.77 -16.62
C VAL A 332 8.20 9.20 -16.92
N TRP A 333 9.15 9.73 -16.13
CA TRP A 333 9.87 10.98 -16.41
C TRP A 333 11.23 11.05 -15.71
#